data_AF-A0A7S0Z8G7-F1
#
_entry.id   AF-A0A7S0Z8G7-F1
#
_cell.length_a   1.000
_cell.length_b   1.000
_cell.length_c   1.000
_cell.angle_alpha   90.00
_cell.angle_beta   90.00
_cell.angle_gamma   90.00
#
_symmetry.space_group_name_H-M   'P 1'
#
loop_
_entity.id
_entity.type
_entity.pdbx_description
1 polymer ?
#
loop_
_entity_poly.entity_id
_entity_poly.type
_entity_poly.pdbx_seq_one_letter_code
_entity_poly.pdbx_strand_id
1 'polypeptide(L)'
;DMFKLWYLAESDLLSETSRYDLTNTGQGLNRVQSAPRVGKAMHGILATCQRKLGHWVGSSVIHLGDHNVPNALMFIDKYTQVSRILNPVVLVIEQIPVLAKDPGLKAYIDAQFGGVENAQKTILKDFFSYAFDGSGAENFFDAGSCIDGRLTSAWNWCSKIEK
;
A
#
# COMPACT_ATOMS: atom_id res chain seq x y z
N ASP A 1 -6.36 14.08 -6.05
CA ASP A 1 -7.38 13.35 -5.26
C ASP A 1 -7.05 13.21 -3.78
N MET A 2 -5.77 13.10 -3.37
CA MET A 2 -5.43 13.00 -1.94
C MET A 2 -5.95 14.17 -1.09
N PHE A 3 -5.83 15.42 -1.54
CA PHE A 3 -6.39 16.58 -0.82
C PHE A 3 -7.88 16.45 -0.48
N LYS A 4 -8.66 15.83 -1.39
CA LYS A 4 -10.08 15.55 -1.15
C LYS A 4 -10.25 14.51 -0.05
N LEU A 5 -9.47 13.42 -0.07
CA LEU A 5 -9.51 12.40 0.98
C LEU A 5 -9.11 12.99 2.35
N TRP A 6 -8.12 13.88 2.38
CA TRP A 6 -7.72 14.65 3.57
C TRP A 6 -8.89 15.44 4.16
N TYR A 7 -9.54 16.27 3.34
CA TYR A 7 -10.70 17.03 3.76
C TYR A 7 -11.87 16.15 4.26
N LEU A 8 -12.14 15.03 3.57
CA LEU A 8 -13.21 14.11 3.96
C LEU A 8 -12.90 13.41 5.28
N ALA A 9 -11.64 13.08 5.55
CA ALA A 9 -11.26 12.47 6.82
C ALA A 9 -11.39 13.43 7.99
N GLU A 10 -10.97 14.70 7.82
CA GLU A 10 -11.22 15.73 8.83
C GLU A 10 -12.73 15.91 9.07
N SER A 11 -13.52 15.91 8.00
CA SER A 11 -14.99 16.01 8.10
C SER A 11 -15.62 14.82 8.83
N ASP A 12 -15.07 13.62 8.68
CA ASP A 12 -15.54 12.42 9.40
C ASP A 12 -15.09 12.45 10.86
N LEU A 13 -13.84 12.82 11.14
CA LEU A 13 -13.28 12.92 12.51
C LEU A 13 -14.03 13.96 13.36
N LEU A 14 -14.32 15.12 12.77
CA LEU A 14 -14.98 16.25 13.44
C LEU A 14 -16.51 16.18 13.34
N SER A 15 -17.07 15.08 12.84
CA SER A 15 -18.52 14.95 12.67
C SER A 15 -19.24 14.95 14.02
N GLU A 16 -20.10 15.94 14.24
CA GLU A 16 -20.94 16.02 15.46
C GLU A 16 -21.95 14.87 15.57
N THR A 17 -22.27 14.22 14.45
CA THR A 17 -23.24 13.12 14.39
C THR A 17 -22.60 11.74 14.52
N SER A 18 -21.27 11.62 14.38
CA SER A 18 -20.57 10.35 14.48
C SER A 18 -19.70 10.34 15.73
N ARG A 19 -20.18 9.63 16.76
CA ARG A 19 -19.41 9.40 17.98
C ARG A 19 -18.40 8.27 17.77
N TYR A 20 -17.32 8.32 18.53
CA TYR A 20 -16.38 7.21 18.62
C TYR A 20 -16.66 6.37 19.86
N ASP A 21 -16.32 5.09 19.76
CA ASP A 21 -16.22 4.18 20.91
C ASP A 21 -14.74 3.97 21.24
N LEU A 22 -14.41 3.95 22.54
CA LEU A 22 -13.07 3.63 22.98
C LEU A 22 -12.95 2.11 23.10
N THR A 23 -12.21 1.49 22.18
CA THR A 23 -12.18 0.03 22.01
C THR A 23 -10.75 -0.47 21.95
N ASN A 24 -10.46 -1.59 22.63
CA ASN A 24 -9.20 -2.31 22.41
C ASN A 24 -9.34 -3.13 21.12
N THR A 25 -8.54 -2.81 20.12
CA THR A 25 -8.65 -3.39 18.77
C THR A 25 -7.70 -4.57 18.55
N GLY A 26 -7.03 -5.05 19.60
CA GLY A 26 -5.90 -6.00 19.45
C GLY A 26 -4.58 -5.29 19.14
N GLN A 27 -4.64 -4.15 18.44
CA GLN A 27 -3.49 -3.27 18.16
C GLN A 27 -3.31 -2.15 19.22
N GLY A 28 -4.03 -2.24 20.34
CA GLY A 28 -4.06 -1.22 21.39
C GLY A 28 -5.43 -0.55 21.54
N LEU A 29 -5.50 0.42 22.46
CA LEU A 29 -6.74 1.14 22.76
C LEU A 29 -6.93 2.29 21.76
N ASN A 30 -7.97 2.22 20.95
CA ASN A 30 -8.23 3.16 19.87
C ASN A 30 -9.62 3.81 19.99
N ARG A 31 -9.74 5.05 19.47
CA ARG A 31 -11.04 5.67 19.19
C ARG A 31 -11.57 5.12 17.87
N VAL A 32 -12.49 4.18 17.94
CA VAL A 32 -13.13 3.59 16.76
C VAL A 32 -14.31 4.48 16.36
N GLN A 33 -14.27 5.04 15.16
CA GLN A 33 -15.24 6.00 14.65
C GLN A 33 -15.58 5.68 13.19
N SER A 34 -16.87 5.68 12.86
CA SER A 34 -17.30 5.53 11.47
C SER A 34 -16.78 6.69 10.62
N ALA A 35 -16.26 6.40 9.42
CA ALA A 35 -15.83 7.41 8.46
C ALA A 35 -16.55 7.24 7.11
N PRO A 36 -17.87 7.52 7.06
CA PRO A 36 -18.69 7.23 5.89
C PRO A 36 -18.31 8.05 4.64
N ARG A 37 -17.78 9.27 4.80
CA ARG A 37 -17.42 10.13 3.66
C ARG A 37 -16.16 9.61 2.98
N VAL A 38 -15.13 9.30 3.77
CA VAL A 38 -13.91 8.65 3.27
C VAL A 38 -14.23 7.28 2.69
N GLY A 39 -15.04 6.49 3.39
CA GLY A 39 -15.47 5.16 2.94
C GLY A 39 -16.14 5.22 1.57
N LYS A 40 -17.10 6.13 1.37
CA LYS A 40 -17.77 6.32 0.07
C LYS A 40 -16.79 6.74 -1.03
N ALA A 41 -15.86 7.64 -0.73
CA ALA A 41 -14.87 8.09 -1.71
C ALA A 41 -13.96 6.94 -2.15
N MET A 42 -13.49 6.12 -1.20
CA MET A 42 -12.62 4.98 -1.50
C MET A 42 -13.32 3.88 -2.27
N HIS A 43 -14.59 3.57 -1.95
CA HIS A 43 -15.38 2.64 -2.76
C HIS A 43 -15.55 3.13 -4.21
N GLY A 44 -15.71 4.44 -4.41
CA GLY A 44 -15.75 5.04 -5.75
C GLY A 44 -14.44 4.91 -6.54
N ILE A 45 -13.29 5.08 -5.85
CA ILE A 45 -11.97 4.86 -6.44
C ILE A 45 -11.80 3.38 -6.81
N LEU A 46 -12.08 2.46 -5.88
CA LEU A 46 -12.01 1.02 -6.10
C LEU A 46 -12.85 0.58 -7.29
N ALA A 47 -14.12 1.00 -7.35
CA ALA A 47 -15.01 0.68 -8.47
C ALA A 47 -14.50 1.22 -9.81
N THR A 48 -13.87 2.40 -9.80
CA THR A 48 -13.25 2.97 -11.00
C THR A 48 -12.05 2.16 -11.46
N CYS A 49 -11.18 1.72 -10.54
CA CYS A 49 -10.05 0.86 -10.84
C CYS A 49 -10.50 -0.51 -11.38
N GLN A 50 -11.47 -1.15 -10.72
CA GLN A 50 -12.03 -2.43 -11.14
C GLN A 50 -12.58 -2.39 -12.58
N ARG A 51 -13.35 -1.35 -12.92
CA ARG A 51 -13.86 -1.18 -14.29
C ARG A 51 -12.75 -0.99 -15.33
N LYS A 52 -11.67 -0.30 -14.98
CA LYS A 52 -10.55 -0.05 -15.91
C LYS A 52 -9.71 -1.30 -16.16
N LEU A 53 -9.53 -2.15 -15.14
CA LEU A 53 -8.68 -3.34 -15.22
C LEU A 53 -9.38 -4.51 -15.92
N GLY A 54 -10.71 -4.53 -15.97
CA GLY A 54 -11.52 -5.59 -16.58
C GLY A 54 -11.58 -6.87 -15.75
N HIS A 55 -10.46 -7.30 -15.16
CA HIS A 55 -10.37 -8.39 -14.20
C HIS A 55 -9.78 -7.89 -12.88
N TRP A 56 -10.35 -8.32 -11.75
CA TRP A 56 -9.89 -7.93 -10.41
C TRP A 56 -9.28 -9.11 -9.69
N VAL A 57 -8.05 -8.94 -9.19
CA VAL A 57 -7.36 -9.91 -8.34
C VAL A 57 -6.97 -9.21 -7.05
N GLY A 58 -7.56 -9.64 -5.93
CA GLY A 58 -7.28 -9.06 -4.61
C GLY A 58 -8.54 -8.84 -3.78
N SER A 59 -8.37 -8.33 -2.56
CA SER A 59 -9.48 -7.97 -1.67
C SER A 59 -10.24 -6.76 -2.23
N SER A 60 -11.56 -6.79 -2.12
CA SER A 60 -12.43 -5.62 -2.38
C SER A 60 -12.86 -4.93 -1.08
N VAL A 61 -12.36 -5.40 0.07
CA VAL A 61 -12.73 -4.88 1.39
C VAL A 61 -11.94 -3.61 1.68
N ILE A 62 -12.66 -2.55 2.07
CA ILE A 62 -12.07 -1.31 2.57
C ILE A 62 -12.36 -1.25 4.06
N HIS A 63 -11.33 -1.52 4.87
CA HIS A 63 -11.39 -1.38 6.32
C HIS A 63 -11.41 0.10 6.71
N LEU A 64 -12.41 0.50 7.49
CA LEU A 64 -12.59 1.87 7.94
C LEU A 64 -13.64 1.96 9.05
N GLY A 65 -13.26 2.53 10.19
CA GLY A 65 -14.11 2.57 11.38
C GLY A 65 -14.25 1.20 12.06
N ASP A 66 -13.23 0.34 11.95
CA ASP A 66 -13.21 -1.02 12.51
C ASP A 66 -11.90 -1.29 13.28
N HIS A 67 -11.66 -2.53 13.70
CA HIS A 67 -10.46 -2.85 14.48
C HIS A 67 -9.14 -2.71 13.68
N ASN A 68 -9.19 -2.81 12.34
CA ASN A 68 -8.02 -2.71 11.46
C ASN A 68 -7.71 -1.26 11.12
N VAL A 69 -8.73 -0.45 10.84
CA VAL A 69 -8.58 0.98 10.57
C VAL A 69 -9.59 1.74 11.44
N PRO A 70 -9.23 2.07 12.70
CA PRO A 70 -10.16 2.58 13.71
C PRO A 70 -10.91 3.85 13.32
N ASN A 71 -10.30 4.75 12.57
CA ASN A 71 -10.90 6.04 12.23
C ASN A 71 -10.23 6.64 10.98
N ALA A 72 -10.75 7.78 10.53
CA ALA A 72 -10.26 8.43 9.32
C ALA A 72 -8.82 8.96 9.42
N LEU A 73 -8.31 9.23 10.64
CA LEU A 73 -6.92 9.63 10.85
C LEU A 73 -5.99 8.45 10.58
N MET A 74 -6.29 7.30 11.18
CA MET A 74 -5.54 6.05 10.94
C MET A 74 -5.58 5.65 9.47
N PHE A 75 -6.72 5.85 8.80
CA PHE A 75 -6.82 5.66 7.36
C PHE A 75 -5.81 6.52 6.60
N ILE A 76 -5.81 7.85 6.82
CA ILE A 76 -4.90 8.73 6.09
C ILE A 76 -3.45 8.38 6.34
N ASP A 77 -3.08 8.20 7.61
CA ASP A 77 -1.71 7.87 7.97
C ASP A 77 -1.24 6.62 7.22
N LYS A 78 -1.99 5.52 7.37
CA LYS A 78 -1.73 4.24 6.72
C LYS A 78 -1.61 4.37 5.18
N TYR A 79 -2.53 5.07 4.51
CA TYR A 79 -2.47 5.23 3.05
C TYR A 79 -1.35 6.16 2.58
N THR A 80 -0.93 7.14 3.39
CA THR A 80 0.22 7.99 3.04
C THR A 80 1.55 7.24 3.09
N GLN A 81 1.63 6.13 3.85
CA GLN A 81 2.84 5.29 3.86
C GLN A 81 3.04 4.49 2.58
N VAL A 82 1.98 4.24 1.79
CA VAL A 82 2.06 3.46 0.55
C VAL A 82 3.13 4.03 -0.38
N SER A 83 3.12 5.34 -0.60
CA SER A 83 4.11 5.97 -1.48
C SER A 83 5.53 5.78 -0.94
N ARG A 84 5.75 5.93 0.37
CA ARG A 84 7.07 5.74 1.00
C ARG A 84 7.58 4.32 0.84
N ILE A 85 6.72 3.31 0.97
CA ILE A 85 7.09 1.90 0.83
C ILE A 85 7.44 1.56 -0.62
N LEU A 86 6.69 2.09 -1.59
CA LEU A 86 6.87 1.79 -3.01
C LEU A 86 7.98 2.60 -3.68
N ASN A 87 8.28 3.81 -3.17
CA ASN A 87 9.22 4.73 -3.81
C ASN A 87 10.62 4.14 -4.03
N PRO A 88 11.24 3.39 -3.10
CA PRO A 88 12.54 2.77 -3.34
C PRO A 88 12.56 1.85 -4.57
N VAL A 89 11.52 1.04 -4.74
CA VAL A 89 11.42 0.14 -5.90
C VAL A 89 11.27 0.93 -7.19
N VAL A 90 10.40 1.96 -7.19
CA VAL A 90 10.23 2.85 -8.36
C VAL A 90 11.55 3.51 -8.74
N LEU A 91 12.27 4.08 -7.76
CA LEU A 91 13.56 4.73 -7.99
C LEU A 91 14.59 3.77 -8.60
N VAL A 92 14.68 2.54 -8.09
CA VAL A 92 15.60 1.53 -8.65
C VAL A 92 15.25 1.22 -10.10
N ILE A 93 13.97 0.98 -10.39
CA ILE A 93 13.50 0.67 -11.75
C ILE A 93 13.78 1.83 -12.71
N GLU A 94 13.56 3.07 -12.29
CA GLU A 94 13.84 4.27 -13.09
C GLU A 94 15.34 4.53 -13.29
N GLN A 95 16.18 4.11 -12.33
CA GLN A 95 17.62 4.36 -12.35
C GLN A 95 18.39 3.34 -13.22
N ILE A 96 17.90 2.12 -13.40
CA ILE A 96 18.60 1.08 -14.20
C ILE A 96 18.94 1.55 -15.63
N PRO A 97 18.02 2.15 -16.41
CA PRO A 97 18.35 2.69 -17.73
C PRO A 97 19.41 3.80 -17.70
N VAL A 98 19.45 4.59 -16.62
CA VAL A 98 20.44 5.65 -16.44
C VAL A 98 21.83 5.05 -16.17
N LEU A 99 21.92 4.02 -15.32
CA LEU A 99 23.16 3.30 -15.04
C LEU A 99 23.70 2.58 -16.28
N ALA A 100 22.82 2.05 -17.13
CA ALA A 100 23.20 1.41 -18.39
C ALA A 100 23.80 2.38 -19.44
N LYS A 101 23.87 3.69 -19.16
CA LYS A 101 24.66 4.64 -19.97
C LYS A 101 26.16 4.48 -19.75
N ASP A 102 26.58 3.99 -18.59
CA ASP A 102 27.97 3.62 -18.34
C ASP A 102 28.28 2.28 -19.05
N PRO A 103 29.30 2.19 -19.91
CA PRO A 103 29.61 0.97 -20.66
C PRO A 103 29.92 -0.25 -19.79
N GLY A 104 30.57 -0.04 -18.64
CA GLY A 104 30.92 -1.12 -17.71
C GLY A 104 29.69 -1.70 -17.03
N LEU A 105 28.83 -0.83 -16.50
CA LEU A 105 27.56 -1.23 -15.90
C LEU A 105 26.61 -1.84 -16.94
N LYS A 106 26.59 -1.31 -18.17
CA LYS A 106 25.81 -1.90 -19.26
C LYS A 106 26.24 -3.32 -19.55
N ALA A 107 27.55 -3.57 -19.67
CA ALA A 107 28.08 -4.91 -19.92
C ALA A 107 27.69 -5.88 -18.79
N TYR A 108 27.73 -5.44 -17.53
CA TYR A 108 27.25 -6.21 -16.39
C TYR A 108 25.75 -6.52 -16.48
N ILE A 109 24.91 -5.50 -16.75
CA ILE A 109 23.45 -5.64 -16.86
C ILE A 109 23.08 -6.61 -17.98
N ASP A 110 23.71 -6.47 -19.14
CA ASP A 110 23.49 -7.35 -20.29
C ASP A 110 23.91 -8.79 -19.96
N ALA A 111 25.06 -8.98 -19.31
CA ALA A 111 25.58 -10.31 -18.97
C ALA A 111 24.77 -11.04 -17.90
N GLN A 112 24.32 -10.33 -16.85
CA GLN A 112 23.61 -10.96 -15.72
C GLN A 112 22.11 -11.08 -15.94
N PHE A 113 21.50 -10.08 -16.57
CA PHE A 113 20.05 -9.99 -16.67
C PHE A 113 19.54 -10.10 -18.10
N GLY A 114 20.41 -10.08 -19.11
CA GLY A 114 19.98 -10.06 -20.51
C GLY A 114 19.38 -8.72 -20.92
N GLY A 115 19.84 -7.62 -20.30
CA GLY A 115 19.50 -6.24 -20.65
C GLY A 115 18.62 -5.51 -19.63
N VAL A 116 18.45 -4.21 -19.86
CA VAL A 116 17.74 -3.28 -18.97
C VAL A 116 16.31 -3.72 -18.66
N GLU A 117 15.54 -4.09 -19.68
CA GLU A 117 14.14 -4.49 -19.52
C GLU A 117 14.03 -5.76 -18.65
N ASN A 118 14.90 -6.74 -18.89
CA ASN A 118 14.89 -7.98 -18.12
C ASN A 118 15.38 -7.76 -16.68
N ALA A 119 16.32 -6.86 -16.45
CA ALA A 119 16.72 -6.45 -15.09
C ALA A 119 15.54 -5.83 -14.33
N GLN A 120 14.82 -4.88 -14.95
CA GLN A 120 13.62 -4.28 -14.37
C GLN A 120 12.54 -5.33 -14.08
N LYS A 121 12.25 -6.21 -15.03
CA LYS A 121 11.27 -7.30 -14.86
C LYS A 121 11.68 -8.28 -13.76
N THR A 122 12.97 -8.56 -13.60
CA THR A 122 13.47 -9.45 -12.56
C THR A 122 13.18 -8.89 -11.16
N ILE A 123 13.48 -7.62 -10.94
CA ILE A 123 13.19 -6.93 -9.68
C ILE A 123 11.69 -6.86 -9.43
N LEU A 124 10.90 -6.45 -10.43
CA LEU A 124 9.44 -6.37 -10.30
C LEU A 124 8.82 -7.74 -10.04
N LYS A 125 9.31 -8.80 -10.70
CA LYS A 125 8.85 -10.17 -10.47
C LYS A 125 9.10 -10.59 -9.02
N ASP A 126 10.28 -10.35 -8.49
CA ASP A 126 10.61 -10.67 -7.10
C ASP A 126 9.70 -9.90 -6.13
N PHE A 127 9.62 -8.58 -6.33
CA PHE A 127 8.76 -7.71 -5.53
C PHE A 127 7.30 -8.18 -5.53
N PHE A 128 6.68 -8.41 -6.69
CA PHE A 128 5.28 -8.84 -6.75
C PHE A 128 5.06 -10.29 -6.28
N SER A 129 6.10 -11.12 -6.27
CA SER A 129 6.00 -12.52 -5.81
C SER A 129 6.15 -12.63 -4.29
N TYR A 130 6.94 -11.76 -3.66
CA TYR A 130 7.35 -11.93 -2.27
C TYR A 130 7.09 -10.73 -1.37
N ALA A 131 6.95 -9.50 -1.91
CA ALA A 131 6.74 -8.32 -1.08
C ALA A 131 5.30 -8.19 -0.57
N PHE A 132 4.31 -8.78 -1.23
CA PHE A 132 2.90 -8.72 -0.80
C PHE A 132 2.38 -10.08 -0.29
N ASP A 133 3.22 -10.83 0.42
CA ASP A 133 2.87 -12.15 0.95
C ASP A 133 1.89 -12.10 2.15
N GLY A 134 1.67 -10.91 2.73
CA GLY A 134 0.79 -10.72 3.88
C GLY A 134 1.40 -11.16 5.22
N SER A 135 2.69 -11.50 5.23
CA SER A 135 3.43 -11.76 6.46
C SER A 135 3.44 -10.52 7.35
N GLY A 136 3.04 -10.69 8.61
CA GLY A 136 2.87 -9.59 9.56
C GLY A 136 1.43 -9.30 9.98
N ALA A 137 0.43 -9.92 9.34
CA ALA A 137 -0.95 -9.91 9.84
C ALA A 137 -1.24 -11.04 10.84
N GLU A 138 -2.22 -10.84 11.71
CA GLU A 138 -2.62 -11.80 12.74
C GLU A 138 -3.39 -13.01 12.16
N ASN A 139 -4.14 -12.81 11.07
CA ASN A 139 -4.90 -13.88 10.38
C ASN A 139 -5.04 -13.60 8.88
N PHE A 140 -5.61 -14.55 8.12
CA PHE A 140 -5.76 -14.43 6.66
C PHE A 140 -6.69 -13.28 6.21
N PHE A 141 -7.70 -12.94 7.01
CA PHE A 141 -8.62 -11.85 6.69
C PHE A 141 -7.92 -10.49 6.85
N ASP A 142 -7.11 -10.34 7.89
CA ASP A 142 -6.30 -9.14 8.14
C ASP A 142 -5.07 -9.08 7.22
N ALA A 143 -4.55 -10.24 6.80
CA ALA A 143 -3.52 -10.34 5.77
C ALA A 143 -4.00 -9.85 4.41
N GLY A 144 -5.33 -9.91 4.17
CA GLY A 144 -6.00 -9.41 2.97
C GLY A 144 -6.38 -7.93 3.02
N SER A 145 -6.35 -7.30 4.20
CA SER A 145 -6.55 -5.86 4.36
C SER A 145 -5.43 -5.10 3.66
N CYS A 146 -5.79 -4.14 2.80
CA CYS A 146 -4.85 -3.45 1.90
C CYS A 146 -3.64 -2.80 2.58
N ILE A 147 -3.67 -2.57 3.90
CA ILE A 147 -2.57 -1.88 4.59
C ILE A 147 -1.89 -2.79 5.62
N ASP A 148 -2.60 -3.44 6.53
CA ASP A 148 -1.92 -4.06 7.67
C ASP A 148 -1.10 -5.30 7.32
N GLY A 149 -1.59 -6.20 6.48
CA GLY A 149 -0.81 -7.37 6.08
C GLY A 149 0.20 -7.07 4.98
N ARG A 150 -0.31 -6.64 3.82
CA ARG A 150 0.47 -6.57 2.58
C ARG A 150 1.47 -5.43 2.52
N LEU A 151 1.20 -4.29 3.15
CA LEU A 151 2.20 -3.21 3.20
C LEU A 151 3.26 -3.48 4.27
N THR A 152 2.91 -4.16 5.36
CA THR A 152 3.89 -4.62 6.36
C THR A 152 4.88 -5.60 5.74
N SER A 153 4.41 -6.59 4.96
CA SER A 153 5.29 -7.48 4.22
C SER A 153 6.14 -6.74 3.19
N ALA A 154 5.59 -5.74 2.52
CA ALA A 154 6.31 -4.99 1.49
C ALA A 154 7.41 -4.11 2.10
N TRP A 155 7.10 -3.48 3.24
CA TRP A 155 8.08 -2.79 4.05
C TRP A 155 9.19 -3.73 4.52
N ASN A 156 8.83 -4.91 5.03
CA ASN A 156 9.79 -5.91 5.49
C ASN A 156 10.69 -6.39 4.34
N TRP A 157 10.13 -6.63 3.16
CA TRP A 157 10.89 -6.97 1.94
C TRP A 157 11.90 -5.85 1.61
N CYS A 158 11.45 -4.59 1.60
CA CYS A 158 12.35 -3.44 1.39
C CYS A 158 13.47 -3.37 2.43
N SER A 159 13.18 -3.69 3.71
CA SER A 159 14.17 -3.67 4.80
C SER A 159 15.26 -4.75 4.68
N LYS A 160 15.03 -5.79 3.87
CA LYS A 160 15.96 -6.90 3.66
C LYS A 160 16.90 -6.69 2.49
N ILE A 161 16.68 -5.70 1.62
CA ILE A 161 17.50 -5.45 0.43
C ILE A 161 18.95 -5.08 0.80
N GLU A 162 19.14 -4.39 1.94
CA GLU A 162 20.45 -3.92 2.40
C GLU A 162 21.27 -5.00 3.13
N LYS A 163 20.65 -6.12 3.52
CA LYS A 163 21.28 -7.21 4.29
C LYS A 163 21.81 -8.32 3.39
#